data_AF-A0A2G6EE22-F1
#
_entry.id   AF-A0A2G6EE22-F1
#
_cell.length_a   1.000
_cell.length_b   1.000
_cell.length_c   1.000
_cell.angle_alpha   90.00
_cell.angle_beta   90.00
_cell.angle_gamma   90.00
#
_symmetry.space_group_name_H-M   'P 1'
#
loop_
_entity.id
_entity.type
_entity.pdbx_description
1 polymer ?
#
loop_
_entity_poly.entity_id
_entity_poly.type
_entity_poly.pdbx_seq_one_letter_code
_entity_poly.pdbx_strand_id
1 'polypeptide(L)'
;MPKQLSTDDAWHYLSSKVSHDPRDLLSLTRRVTLCLDRGLQERLPDALHDLFDSLGDCGLALRQHMLEQSRPQLAPEHREFFDRWLTERHRPATESLRFERNLVQRSLRPAMLPTSPGRA
;
A
#
# COMPACT_ATOMS: atom_id res chain seq x y z
N MET A 1 -3.75 26.13 -21.41
CA MET A 1 -3.05 25.55 -20.24
C MET A 1 -3.73 24.22 -19.90
N PRO A 2 -3.04 23.07 -19.97
CA PRO A 2 -3.67 21.81 -19.58
C PRO A 2 -4.08 21.91 -18.11
N LYS A 3 -5.34 21.56 -17.81
CA LYS A 3 -5.88 21.56 -16.45
C LYS A 3 -5.05 20.56 -15.65
N GLN A 4 -4.27 21.02 -14.67
CA GLN A 4 -3.59 20.09 -13.76
C GLN A 4 -4.66 19.23 -13.11
N LEU A 5 -4.57 17.92 -13.34
CA LEU A 5 -5.47 16.96 -12.74
C LEU A 5 -5.28 17.01 -11.22
N SER A 6 -6.36 17.01 -10.45
CA SER A 6 -6.25 16.95 -8.99
C SER A 6 -5.64 15.61 -8.57
N THR A 7 -5.07 15.55 -7.36
CA THR A 7 -4.49 14.31 -6.83
C THR A 7 -5.51 13.17 -6.77
N ASP A 8 -6.76 13.46 -6.37
CA ASP A 8 -7.83 12.46 -6.33
C ASP A 8 -8.28 12.03 -7.73
N ASP A 9 -8.40 12.97 -8.68
CA ASP A 9 -8.71 12.63 -10.07
C ASP A 9 -7.62 11.72 -10.68
N ALA A 10 -6.35 12.00 -10.39
CA ALA A 10 -5.23 11.18 -10.83
C ALA A 10 -5.27 9.78 -10.21
N TRP A 11 -5.58 9.70 -8.92
CA TRP A 11 -5.76 8.42 -8.23
C TRP A 11 -6.90 7.60 -8.83
N HIS A 12 -8.07 8.20 -9.04
CA HIS A 12 -9.24 7.53 -9.60
C HIS A 12 -8.98 7.06 -11.04
N TYR A 13 -8.34 7.90 -11.85
CA TYR A 13 -7.96 7.54 -13.22
C TYR A 13 -7.03 6.32 -13.24
N LEU A 14 -5.95 6.33 -12.45
CA LEU A 14 -5.00 5.22 -12.40
C LEU A 14 -5.62 3.96 -11.79
N SER A 15 -6.47 4.11 -10.77
CA SER A 15 -7.18 2.98 -10.17
C SER A 15 -8.11 2.32 -11.17
N SER A 16 -8.85 3.11 -11.97
CA SER A 16 -9.68 2.59 -13.05
C SER A 16 -8.87 1.84 -14.11
N LYS A 17 -7.66 2.32 -14.43
CA LYS A 17 -6.75 1.60 -15.33
C LYS A 17 -6.34 0.24 -14.79
N VAL A 18 -5.93 0.18 -13.52
CA VAL A 18 -5.56 -1.08 -12.86
C VAL A 18 -6.75 -2.03 -12.72
N SER A 19 -7.96 -1.52 -12.42
CA SER A 19 -9.16 -2.36 -12.38
C SER A 19 -9.53 -2.95 -13.74
N HIS A 20 -9.24 -2.24 -14.83
CA HIS A 20 -9.47 -2.72 -16.18
C HIS A 20 -8.38 -3.70 -16.65
N ASP A 21 -7.12 -3.40 -16.34
CA ASP A 21 -5.95 -4.24 -16.61
C ASP A 21 -5.04 -4.33 -15.37
N PRO A 22 -5.19 -5.39 -14.55
CA PRO A 22 -4.36 -5.60 -13.36
C PRO A 22 -2.88 -5.85 -13.67
N ARG A 23 -2.51 -6.05 -14.95
CA ARG A 23 -1.12 -6.25 -15.38
C ARG A 23 -0.50 -5.00 -15.98
N ASP A 24 -1.21 -3.87 -15.99
CA ASP A 24 -0.66 -2.58 -16.42
C ASP A 24 0.37 -2.06 -15.39
N LEU A 25 1.61 -2.51 -15.55
CA LEU A 25 2.75 -2.13 -14.71
C LEU A 25 3.01 -0.63 -14.70
N LEU A 26 2.69 0.07 -15.79
CA LEU A 26 2.87 1.52 -15.86
C LEU A 26 1.87 2.21 -14.91
N SER A 27 0.60 1.81 -14.95
CA SER A 27 -0.42 2.37 -14.06
C SER A 27 -0.17 2.01 -12.60
N LEU A 28 0.25 0.77 -12.31
CA LEU A 28 0.63 0.32 -10.96
C LEU A 28 1.79 1.15 -10.39
N THR A 29 2.87 1.29 -11.16
CA THR A 29 4.04 2.08 -10.75
C THR A 29 3.69 3.56 -10.55
N ARG A 30 2.83 4.10 -11.42
CA ARG A 30 2.34 5.49 -11.28
C ARG A 30 1.49 5.69 -10.04
N ARG A 31 0.73 4.69 -9.57
CA ARG A 31 0.00 4.78 -8.30
C ARG A 31 0.96 4.89 -7.12
N VAL A 32 1.99 4.05 -7.09
CA VAL A 32 3.05 4.13 -6.04
C VAL A 32 3.73 5.50 -6.08
N THR A 33 4.17 5.95 -7.25
CA THR A 33 4.85 7.24 -7.40
C THR A 33 3.95 8.42 -7.00
N LEU A 34 2.67 8.39 -7.40
CA LEU A 34 1.69 9.40 -7.01
C LEU A 34 1.53 9.48 -5.49
N CYS A 35 1.50 8.33 -4.81
CA CYS A 35 1.46 8.29 -3.35
C CYS A 35 2.68 8.95 -2.72
N LEU A 36 3.87 8.67 -3.24
CA LEU A 36 5.13 9.24 -2.73
C LEU A 36 5.22 10.75 -2.96
N ASP A 37 4.88 11.22 -4.16
CA ASP A 37 5.00 12.62 -4.56
C ASP A 37 3.96 13.52 -3.88
N ARG A 38 2.77 12.97 -3.59
CA ARG A 38 1.63 13.73 -3.07
C ARG A 38 1.33 13.45 -1.61
N GLY A 39 2.15 12.63 -0.94
CA GLY A 39 2.01 12.32 0.49
C GLY A 39 0.76 11.51 0.83
N LEU A 40 0.31 10.63 -0.07
CA LEU A 40 -0.87 9.77 0.16
C LEU A 40 -0.48 8.50 0.91
N GLN A 41 0.04 8.68 2.13
CA GLN A 41 0.61 7.59 2.93
C GLN A 41 -0.38 6.45 3.18
N GLU A 42 -1.66 6.76 3.41
CA GLU A 42 -2.69 5.73 3.65
C GLU A 42 -3.00 4.87 2.41
N ARG A 43 -2.70 5.37 1.20
CA ARG A 43 -2.95 4.64 -0.06
C ARG A 43 -1.71 3.89 -0.56
N LEU A 44 -0.54 4.17 0.03
CA LEU A 44 0.74 3.62 -0.41
C LEU A 44 0.84 2.09 -0.21
N PRO A 45 0.40 1.51 0.93
CA PRO A 45 0.41 0.05 1.10
C PRO A 45 -0.41 -0.68 0.04
N ASP A 46 -1.62 -0.19 -0.25
CA ASP A 46 -2.49 -0.78 -1.27
C ASP A 46 -1.86 -0.70 -2.67
N ALA A 47 -1.28 0.45 -3.03
CA ALA A 47 -0.61 0.61 -4.31
C ALA A 47 0.61 -0.34 -4.46
N LEU A 48 1.39 -0.54 -3.38
CA LEU A 48 2.50 -1.49 -3.37
C LEU A 48 2.01 -2.94 -3.43
N HIS A 49 0.93 -3.27 -2.74
CA HIS A 49 0.35 -4.60 -2.78
C HIS A 49 -0.08 -4.96 -4.20
N ASP A 50 -0.84 -4.09 -4.86
CA ASP A 50 -1.30 -4.31 -6.24
C ASP A 50 -0.10 -4.53 -7.20
N LEU A 51 1.00 -3.78 -7.00
CA LEU A 51 2.22 -3.95 -7.78
C LEU A 51 2.89 -5.31 -7.51
N PHE A 52 3.01 -5.70 -6.24
CA PHE A 52 3.65 -6.96 -5.85
C PHE A 52 2.85 -8.17 -6.34
N ASP A 53 1.53 -8.14 -6.20
CA ASP A 53 0.63 -9.19 -6.66
C ASP A 53 0.68 -9.35 -8.19
N SER A 54 0.62 -8.22 -8.92
CA SER A 54 0.68 -8.21 -10.38
C SER A 54 1.99 -8.78 -10.94
N LEU A 55 3.11 -8.45 -10.29
CA LEU A 55 4.43 -8.95 -10.67
C LEU A 55 4.65 -10.40 -10.26
N GLY A 56 4.04 -10.86 -9.17
CA GLY A 56 4.22 -12.20 -8.63
C GLY A 56 5.70 -12.53 -8.40
N ASP A 57 6.14 -13.69 -8.89
CA ASP A 57 7.56 -14.08 -8.87
C ASP A 57 8.45 -13.27 -9.84
N CYS A 58 7.84 -12.66 -10.85
CA CYS A 58 8.56 -11.84 -11.81
C CYS A 58 8.92 -10.47 -11.20
N GLY A 59 9.85 -9.76 -11.83
CA GLY A 59 10.12 -8.36 -11.51
C GLY A 59 10.66 -8.07 -10.10
N LEU A 60 11.44 -9.00 -9.52
CA LEU A 60 12.08 -8.81 -8.20
C LEU A 60 12.76 -7.44 -8.05
N ALA A 61 13.53 -7.02 -9.07
CA ALA A 61 14.23 -5.73 -9.05
C ALA A 61 13.28 -4.54 -8.96
N LEU A 62 12.13 -4.58 -9.65
CA LEU A 62 11.13 -3.52 -9.60
C LEU A 62 10.43 -3.49 -8.23
N ARG A 63 10.08 -4.66 -7.68
CA ARG A 63 9.49 -4.79 -6.34
C ARG A 63 10.44 -4.23 -5.27
N GLN A 64 11.71 -4.61 -5.31
CA GLN A 64 12.76 -4.10 -4.41
C GLN A 64 12.91 -2.59 -4.51
N HIS A 65 13.02 -2.07 -5.73
CA HIS A 65 13.19 -0.65 -5.96
C HIS A 65 11.99 0.15 -5.44
N MET A 66 10.77 -0.28 -5.74
CA MET A 66 9.56 0.43 -5.31
C MET A 66 9.35 0.37 -3.80
N LEU A 67 9.70 -0.75 -3.16
CA LEU A 67 9.71 -0.84 -1.69
C LEU A 67 10.73 0.12 -1.09
N GLU A 68 11.96 0.15 -1.61
CA GLU A 68 13.03 1.02 -1.09
C GLU A 68 12.63 2.50 -1.16
N GLN A 69 12.07 2.94 -2.29
CA GLN A 69 11.55 4.31 -2.43
C GLN A 69 10.41 4.62 -1.46
N SER A 70 9.61 3.60 -1.11
CA SER A 70 8.44 3.75 -0.25
C SER A 70 8.75 3.70 1.23
N ARG A 71 9.88 3.10 1.63
CA ARG A 71 10.29 2.92 3.03
C ARG A 71 10.10 4.17 3.90
N PRO A 72 10.52 5.40 3.51
CA PRO A 72 10.39 6.57 4.38
C PRO A 72 8.96 6.92 4.75
N GLN A 73 7.99 6.58 3.90
CA GLN A 73 6.58 6.94 4.05
C GLN A 73 5.70 5.76 4.50
N LEU A 74 6.27 4.56 4.58
CA LEU A 74 5.56 3.35 4.95
C LEU A 74 5.63 3.12 6.46
N ALA A 75 4.54 2.64 7.09
CA ALA A 75 4.57 2.25 8.49
C ALA A 75 5.45 0.99 8.71
N PRO A 76 6.08 0.82 9.88
CA PRO A 76 6.98 -0.32 10.15
C PRO A 76 6.36 -1.69 9.84
N GLU A 77 5.10 -1.90 10.19
CA GLU A 77 4.37 -3.15 9.97
C GLU A 77 4.27 -3.54 8.49
N HIS A 78 4.04 -2.56 7.62
CA HIS A 78 3.97 -2.78 6.18
C HIS A 78 5.37 -3.01 5.60
N ARG A 79 6.42 -2.34 6.12
CA ARG A 79 7.81 -2.58 5.68
C ARG A 79 8.22 -4.03 5.94
N GLU A 80 7.98 -4.51 7.16
CA GLU A 80 8.28 -5.89 7.56
C GLU A 80 7.53 -6.91 6.70
N PHE A 81 6.28 -6.60 6.36
CA PHE A 81 5.51 -7.45 5.46
C PHE A 81 6.13 -7.53 4.06
N PHE A 82 6.38 -6.39 3.41
CA PHE A 82 6.89 -6.39 2.04
C PHE A 82 8.33 -6.95 1.97
N ASP A 83 9.14 -6.72 3.01
CA ASP A 83 10.47 -7.33 3.12
C ASP A 83 10.37 -8.87 3.16
N ARG A 84 9.41 -9.40 3.91
CA ARG A 84 9.15 -10.85 3.93
C ARG A 84 8.69 -11.35 2.56
N TRP A 85 7.78 -10.63 1.91
CA TRP A 85 7.27 -11.01 0.59
C TRP A 85 8.34 -10.98 -0.51
N LEU A 86 9.40 -10.18 -0.37
CA LEU A 86 10.56 -10.23 -1.28
C LEU A 86 11.38 -11.52 -1.12
N THR A 87 11.42 -12.09 0.09
CA THR A 87 12.21 -13.29 0.40
C THR A 87 11.47 -14.60 0.13
N GLU A 88 10.14 -14.57 0.22
CA GLU A 88 9.29 -15.73 -0.05
C GLU A 88 9.02 -15.85 -1.57
N ARG A 89 9.15 -17.06 -2.14
CA ARG A 89 8.65 -17.31 -3.51
C ARG A 89 7.14 -17.10 -3.53
N HIS A 90 6.65 -16.38 -4.53
CA HIS A 90 5.25 -15.99 -4.66
C HIS A 90 4.34 -17.23 -4.73
N ARG A 91 3.53 -17.41 -3.71
CA ARG A 91 2.42 -18.35 -3.72
C ARG A 91 1.20 -17.60 -4.30
N PRO A 92 0.55 -18.11 -5.37
CA PRO A 92 -0.56 -17.41 -6.01
C PRO A 92 -1.69 -17.11 -5.02
N ALA A 93 -2.30 -15.94 -5.18
CA ALA A 93 -3.14 -15.25 -4.20
C ALA A 93 -4.46 -15.93 -3.82
N THR A 94 -4.77 -17.12 -4.33
CA THR A 94 -5.92 -17.90 -3.83
C THR A 94 -5.79 -18.29 -2.36
N GLU A 95 -4.60 -18.19 -1.76
CA GLU A 95 -4.38 -18.29 -0.30
C GLU A 95 -3.90 -16.97 0.36
N SER A 96 -3.51 -15.94 -0.42
CA SER A 96 -3.29 -14.56 0.03
C SER A 96 -4.58 -13.73 0.08
N LEU A 97 -5.74 -14.36 0.27
CA LEU A 97 -7.06 -13.73 0.48
C LEU A 97 -7.12 -12.76 1.68
N ARG A 98 -5.97 -12.54 2.34
CA ARG A 98 -5.71 -11.76 3.55
C ARG A 98 -4.36 -11.04 3.46
N PHE A 99 -3.91 -10.54 2.32
CA PHE A 99 -3.18 -9.30 2.49
C PHE A 99 -4.20 -8.26 2.85
N GLU A 100 -4.25 -7.97 4.14
CA GLU A 100 -4.89 -6.76 4.62
C GLU A 100 -6.30 -6.57 4.05
N ARG A 101 -7.15 -7.62 4.26
CA ARG A 101 -8.25 -7.34 5.17
C ARG A 101 -7.53 -6.64 6.32
N ASN A 102 -7.44 -5.31 6.27
CA ASN A 102 -8.34 -4.61 7.10
C ASN A 102 -8.09 -5.33 8.48
N LEU A 103 -6.99 -5.00 9.15
CA LEU A 103 -6.65 -3.61 9.43
C LEU A 103 -7.92 -2.85 9.93
N VAL A 104 -9.15 -3.09 9.39
CA VAL A 104 -10.55 -3.30 9.86
C VAL A 104 -10.82 -3.35 11.34
N GLN A 105 -9.82 -3.61 12.17
CA GLN A 105 -9.99 -3.74 13.62
C GLN A 105 -8.82 -3.19 14.44
N ARG A 106 -7.58 -3.23 13.95
CA ARG A 106 -6.43 -3.06 14.82
C ARG A 106 -6.04 -1.61 15.14
N SER A 107 -6.66 -0.62 14.49
CA SER A 107 -6.62 0.78 14.92
C SER A 107 -7.96 1.27 15.48
N LEU A 108 -8.81 0.39 16.04
CA LEU A 108 -9.92 0.80 16.89
C LEU A 108 -9.41 1.46 18.19
N ARG A 109 -9.07 2.75 18.08
CA ARG A 109 -9.01 3.81 19.10
C ARG A 109 -7.98 3.70 20.26
N PRO A 110 -7.30 4.80 20.62
CA PRO A 110 -6.46 4.85 21.81
C PRO A 110 -7.23 5.12 23.12
N ALA A 111 -6.72 4.48 24.17
CA ALA A 111 -6.63 4.87 25.59
C ALA A 111 -7.92 5.10 26.42
N MET A 112 -8.36 4.06 27.14
CA MET A 112 -9.07 4.26 28.41
C MET A 112 -8.04 4.35 29.55
N LEU A 113 -7.78 5.58 30.01
CA LEU A 113 -7.01 5.90 31.22
C LEU A 113 -7.61 5.20 32.46
N PRO A 114 -6.80 4.78 33.44
CA PRO A 114 -7.31 4.44 34.75
C PRO A 114 -7.79 5.72 35.44
N THR A 115 -9.10 5.96 35.46
CA THR A 115 -9.67 6.92 36.41
C THR A 115 -9.61 6.30 37.80
N SER A 116 -8.55 6.61 38.55
CA SER A 116 -8.59 6.51 40.00
C SER A 116 -9.61 7.52 40.53
N PRO A 117 -10.65 7.13 41.27
CA PRO A 117 -11.32 8.05 42.15
C PRO A 117 -10.52 8.10 43.45
N GLY A 118 -9.58 9.05 43.51
CA GLY A 118 -9.19 9.61 44.79
C GLY A 118 -10.39 10.39 45.33
N ARG A 119 -10.99 9.89 46.42
CA ARG A 119 -11.88 10.70 47.25
C ARG A 119 -11.71 10.31 48.71
N ALA A 120 -11.16 11.28 49.44
CA ALA A 120 -11.35 11.66 50.84
C ALA A 120 -11.43 10.56 51.90
#